data_AF-A0A6P8D0I7-F1
#
_entry.id   AF-A0A6P8D0I7-F1
#
_cell.length_a   1.000
_cell.length_b   1.000
_cell.length_c   1.000
_cell.angle_alpha   90.00
_cell.angle_beta   90.00
_cell.angle_gamma   90.00
#
_symmetry.space_group_name_H-M   'P 1'
#
loop_
_entity.id
_entity.type
_entity.pdbx_description
1 polymer ?
#
loop_
_entity_poly.entity_id
_entity_poly.type
_entity_poly.pdbx_seq_one_letter_code
_entity_poly.pdbx_strand_id
1 'polypeptide(L)'
;MELQHPIHKHSIVLYDLNTGVLPCCHCRNPLELPDLRCSSCRYTLITFCLGCDEPIAGPIYTCSRECHFFLHQSCLDKWPAEIRHPLHPIHPLSRHLKSTHKDVSEFKCDCCSRWTRRFVYQCSRGCDFRICLRCAPLNQDPPLTLTDGKHQLFLFENTTFEKKCTVCDRTDRHTSIFICTVPKCGYAVHLTCSNLCSRFPEKIKNDSHFHAVTLTEFVKEEGWTAYYCDACEQTRDPAHPVYHCADCHFAAHVGCVLSEECFSFRCCPL
;
A
#
# COMPACT_ATOMS: atom_id res chain seq x y z
N MET A 1 -12.46 16.60 16.41
CA MET A 1 -13.30 15.63 15.66
C MET A 1 -13.60 14.48 16.60
N GLU A 2 -14.86 14.23 16.96
CA GLU A 2 -15.23 13.07 17.79
C GLU A 2 -15.26 11.82 16.91
N LEU A 3 -14.34 10.90 17.14
CA LEU A 3 -14.35 9.59 16.50
C LEU A 3 -15.29 8.68 17.28
N GLN A 4 -16.33 8.17 16.62
CA GLN A 4 -17.21 7.17 17.21
C GLN A 4 -16.74 5.78 16.84
N HIS A 5 -16.86 4.85 17.78
CA HIS A 5 -16.55 3.46 17.50
C HIS A 5 -17.47 2.92 16.39
N PRO A 6 -16.94 2.22 15.37
CA PRO A 6 -17.70 1.85 14.17
C PRO A 6 -18.81 0.80 14.35
N ILE A 7 -19.04 0.32 15.57
CA ILE A 7 -20.01 -0.76 15.87
C ILE A 7 -20.78 -0.40 17.14
N HIS A 8 -20.05 0.03 18.18
CA HIS A 8 -20.63 0.41 19.45
C HIS A 8 -20.80 1.92 19.55
N LYS A 9 -21.82 2.39 20.29
CA LYS A 9 -21.98 3.80 20.64
C LYS A 9 -21.03 4.19 21.79
N HIS A 10 -19.73 3.93 21.63
CA HIS A 10 -18.70 4.33 22.58
C HIS A 10 -17.80 5.39 21.94
N SER A 11 -17.38 6.37 22.73
CA SER A 11 -16.41 7.36 22.28
C SER A 11 -15.03 6.73 22.18
N ILE A 12 -14.34 7.03 21.08
CA ILE A 12 -12.91 6.79 20.92
C ILE A 12 -12.20 7.99 21.53
N VAL A 13 -11.25 7.72 22.42
CA VAL A 13 -10.45 8.73 23.13
C VAL A 13 -9.00 8.64 22.67
N LEU A 14 -8.34 9.80 22.60
CA LEU A 14 -6.91 9.86 22.39
C LEU A 14 -6.20 9.60 23.72
N TYR A 15 -5.24 8.69 23.71
CA TYR A 15 -4.48 8.26 24.87
C TYR A 15 -3.00 8.21 24.51
N ASP A 16 -2.12 8.79 25.33
CA ASP A 16 -0.69 8.73 25.09
C ASP A 16 -0.03 7.72 26.05
N LEU A 17 0.49 6.63 25.47
CA LEU A 17 1.22 5.60 26.21
C LEU A 17 2.57 6.09 26.76
N ASN A 18 3.11 7.19 26.24
CA ASN A 18 4.37 7.75 26.74
C ASN A 18 4.20 8.45 28.09
N THR A 19 3.00 8.96 28.37
CA THR A 19 2.72 9.77 29.57
C THR A 19 1.70 9.14 30.51
N GLY A 20 0.97 8.12 30.05
CA GLY A 20 -0.09 7.45 30.81
C GLY A 20 0.11 5.95 30.91
N VAL A 21 -0.61 5.32 31.84
CA VAL A 21 -0.60 3.86 32.03
C VAL A 21 -1.97 3.24 31.76
N LEU A 22 -2.06 2.33 30.79
CA LEU A 22 -3.33 1.65 30.48
C LEU A 22 -3.73 0.72 31.65
N PRO A 23 -5.01 0.68 32.05
CA PRO A 23 -5.46 -0.25 33.08
C PRO A 23 -5.57 -1.67 32.52
N CYS A 24 -5.16 -2.66 33.31
CA CYS A 24 -5.33 -4.07 33.02
C CYS A 24 -6.82 -4.44 32.96
N CYS A 25 -7.26 -5.14 31.92
CA CYS A 25 -8.66 -5.59 31.80
C CYS A 25 -9.09 -6.60 32.88
N HIS A 26 -8.15 -7.31 33.52
CA HIS A 26 -8.49 -8.32 34.53
C HIS A 26 -8.61 -7.74 35.94
N CYS A 27 -7.74 -6.82 36.32
CA CYS A 27 -7.66 -6.32 37.70
C CYS A 27 -7.61 -4.79 37.81
N ARG A 28 -7.74 -4.05 36.70
CA ARG A 28 -7.69 -2.58 36.61
C ARG A 28 -6.36 -1.94 37.03
N ASN A 29 -5.39 -2.71 37.52
CA ASN A 29 -4.06 -2.20 37.85
C ASN A 29 -3.31 -1.74 36.60
N PRO A 30 -2.38 -0.78 36.72
CA PRO A 30 -1.65 -0.25 35.58
C PRO A 30 -0.82 -1.32 34.84
N LEU A 31 -0.79 -1.25 33.51
CA LEU A 31 0.07 -2.07 32.64
C LEU A 31 1.42 -1.39 32.44
N GLU A 32 2.50 -2.10 32.72
CA GLU A 32 3.86 -1.56 32.66
C GLU A 32 4.47 -1.71 31.26
N LEU A 33 5.06 -0.64 30.73
CA LEU A 33 5.87 -0.66 29.50
C LEU A 33 7.21 -1.39 29.73
N PRO A 34 7.85 -1.95 28.69
CA PRO A 34 7.46 -1.91 27.28
C PRO A 34 6.41 -2.96 26.88
N ASP A 35 6.25 -4.02 27.67
CA ASP A 35 5.45 -5.20 27.27
C ASP A 35 3.95 -5.07 27.58
N LEU A 36 3.52 -3.95 28.18
CA LEU A 36 2.16 -3.76 28.69
C LEU A 36 1.73 -4.91 29.58
N ARG A 37 2.57 -5.23 30.57
CA ARG A 37 2.38 -6.34 31.51
C ARG A 37 1.85 -5.83 32.85
N CYS A 38 0.81 -6.49 33.38
CA CYS A 38 0.32 -6.23 34.72
C CYS A 38 1.16 -7.02 35.73
N SER A 39 1.83 -6.32 36.65
CA SER A 39 2.60 -6.93 37.73
C SER A 39 1.73 -7.74 38.71
N SER A 40 0.47 -7.36 38.92
CA SER A 40 -0.42 -8.03 39.90
C SER A 40 -1.00 -9.35 39.41
N CYS A 41 -1.51 -9.41 38.17
CA CYS A 41 -2.13 -10.63 37.64
C CYS A 41 -1.29 -11.34 36.57
N ARG A 42 -0.12 -10.80 36.23
CA ARG A 42 0.81 -11.27 35.18
C ARG A 42 0.22 -11.29 33.76
N TYR A 43 -0.96 -10.70 33.56
CA TYR A 43 -1.56 -10.50 32.23
C TYR A 43 -0.67 -9.60 31.38
N THR A 44 -0.51 -9.93 30.10
CA THR A 44 0.26 -9.14 29.13
C THR A 44 -0.67 -8.75 27.99
N LEU A 45 -0.82 -7.45 27.76
CA LEU A 45 -1.65 -6.94 26.66
C LEU A 45 -0.81 -6.88 25.38
N ILE A 46 -0.87 -7.94 24.58
CA ILE A 46 -0.29 -7.91 23.23
C ILE A 46 -1.35 -7.35 22.29
N THR A 47 -1.12 -6.14 21.80
CA THR A 47 -2.04 -5.51 20.85
C THR A 47 -1.31 -4.67 19.81
N PHE A 48 -1.91 -4.60 18.63
CA PHE A 48 -1.33 -4.02 17.43
C PHE A 48 -2.24 -2.93 16.89
N CYS A 49 -1.64 -1.92 16.27
CA CYS A 49 -2.38 -0.86 15.62
C CYS A 49 -3.19 -1.41 14.43
N LEU A 50 -4.49 -1.11 14.39
CA LEU A 50 -5.38 -1.52 13.31
C LEU A 50 -5.04 -0.91 11.93
N GLY A 51 -4.23 0.16 11.92
CA GLY A 51 -3.80 0.87 10.72
C GLY A 51 -2.54 0.28 10.08
N CYS A 52 -1.51 -0.03 10.88
CA CYS A 52 -0.18 -0.43 10.39
C CYS A 52 0.28 -1.83 10.83
N ASP A 53 -0.45 -2.51 11.72
CA ASP A 53 -0.05 -3.76 12.39
C ASP A 53 1.20 -3.71 13.26
N GLU A 54 1.79 -2.54 13.47
CA GLU A 54 2.89 -2.41 14.42
C GLU A 54 2.37 -2.46 15.86
N PRO A 55 3.20 -2.91 16.82
CA PRO A 55 2.88 -2.80 18.25
C PRO A 55 2.43 -1.38 18.61
N ILE A 56 1.44 -1.28 19.51
CA ILE A 56 0.98 0.04 19.95
C ILE A 56 2.08 0.76 20.73
N ALA A 57 2.28 2.04 20.43
CA ALA A 57 3.29 2.88 21.04
C ALA A 57 2.88 4.35 20.89
N GLY A 58 3.27 5.19 21.86
CA GLY A 58 2.96 6.62 21.86
C GLY A 58 1.46 6.95 21.79
N PRO A 59 1.08 8.04 21.09
CA PRO A 59 -0.31 8.47 20.98
C PRO A 59 -1.19 7.50 20.17
N ILE A 60 -2.23 6.99 20.81
CA ILE A 60 -3.19 6.04 20.25
C ILE A 60 -4.63 6.48 20.51
N TYR A 61 -5.48 6.27 19.51
CA TYR A 61 -6.92 6.26 19.65
C TYR A 61 -7.35 4.89 20.20
N THR A 62 -8.03 4.89 21.34
CA THR A 62 -8.57 3.69 21.98
C THR A 62 -10.04 3.86 22.37
N CYS A 63 -10.76 2.76 22.48
CA CYS A 63 -12.13 2.79 22.98
C CYS A 63 -12.13 3.04 24.49
N SER A 64 -13.05 3.87 24.97
CA SER A 64 -13.29 4.09 26.41
C SER A 64 -13.77 2.83 27.17
N ARG A 65 -14.11 1.76 26.45
CA ARG A 65 -14.46 0.44 26.99
C ARG A 65 -13.54 -0.63 26.40
N GLU A 66 -13.55 -1.83 27.00
CA GLU A 66 -12.69 -2.99 26.65
C GLU A 66 -13.06 -3.61 25.26
N CYS A 67 -12.96 -2.82 24.19
CA CYS A 67 -13.27 -3.24 22.80
C CYS A 67 -12.01 -3.59 22.00
N HIS A 68 -10.83 -3.59 22.62
CA HIS A 68 -9.53 -3.84 21.98
C HIS A 68 -9.30 -3.07 20.66
N PHE A 69 -9.87 -1.86 20.57
CA PHE A 69 -9.69 -0.96 19.44
C PHE A 69 -8.46 -0.11 19.70
N PHE A 70 -7.40 -0.27 18.91
CA PHE A 70 -6.18 0.53 19.04
C PHE A 70 -5.71 1.03 17.67
N LEU A 71 -5.49 2.34 17.56
CA LEU A 71 -5.05 2.98 16.32
C LEU A 71 -4.08 4.10 16.64
N HIS A 72 -2.85 4.07 16.11
CA HIS A 72 -1.95 5.22 16.26
C HIS A 72 -2.58 6.51 15.74
N GLN A 73 -2.34 7.62 16.44
CA GLN A 73 -2.77 8.94 15.96
C GLN A 73 -2.17 9.23 14.58
N SER A 74 -0.87 8.98 14.41
CA SER A 74 -0.15 9.14 13.14
C SER A 74 -0.74 8.30 12.00
N CYS A 75 -1.28 7.12 12.30
CA CYS A 75 -1.99 6.32 11.30
C CYS A 75 -3.29 7.01 10.89
N LEU A 76 -4.10 7.51 11.83
CA LEU A 76 -5.33 8.21 11.49
C LEU A 76 -5.05 9.49 10.69
N ASP A 77 -4.00 10.22 11.03
CA ASP A 77 -3.60 11.46 10.37
C ASP A 77 -3.09 11.19 8.94
N LYS A 78 -2.34 10.10 8.75
CA LYS A 78 -1.84 9.67 7.44
C LYS A 78 -2.97 9.35 6.46
N TRP A 79 -4.04 8.71 6.90
CA TRP A 79 -5.14 8.29 6.02
C TRP A 79 -6.28 9.32 6.09
N PRO A 80 -6.53 10.20 5.11
CA PRO A 80 -7.61 11.19 5.23
C PRO A 80 -9.01 10.55 5.32
N ALA A 81 -10.00 11.31 5.79
CA ALA A 81 -11.37 10.80 5.92
C ALA A 81 -12.00 10.45 4.56
N GLU A 82 -11.60 11.15 3.51
CA GLU A 82 -12.01 10.89 2.13
C GLU A 82 -10.81 10.93 1.19
N ILE A 83 -10.84 10.08 0.16
CA ILE A 83 -9.87 10.06 -0.94
C ILE A 83 -10.58 9.97 -2.28
N ARG A 84 -9.91 10.40 -3.35
CA ARG A 84 -10.26 10.05 -4.73
C ARG A 84 -9.37 8.89 -5.16
N HIS A 85 -9.96 7.86 -5.74
CA HIS A 85 -9.20 6.70 -6.19
C HIS A 85 -9.27 6.56 -7.72
N PRO A 86 -8.14 6.31 -8.41
CA PRO A 86 -8.11 6.19 -9.87
C PRO A 86 -8.99 5.07 -10.43
N LEU A 87 -9.06 3.91 -9.75
CA LEU A 87 -9.96 2.81 -10.13
C LEU A 87 -11.45 3.10 -9.82
N HIS A 88 -11.76 4.23 -9.19
CA HIS A 88 -13.12 4.66 -8.92
C HIS A 88 -13.23 6.20 -8.98
N PRO A 89 -13.03 6.80 -10.17
CA PRO A 89 -12.84 8.25 -10.28
C PRO A 89 -14.14 9.05 -10.12
N ILE A 90 -15.30 8.38 -10.26
CA ILE A 90 -16.62 9.01 -10.28
C ILE A 90 -17.04 9.48 -8.88
N HIS A 91 -16.72 8.72 -7.84
CA HIS A 91 -17.14 9.02 -6.47
C HIS A 91 -15.95 8.98 -5.50
N PRO A 92 -15.92 9.87 -4.49
CA PRO A 92 -14.93 9.78 -3.44
C PRO A 92 -15.16 8.52 -2.59
N LEU A 93 -14.08 8.00 -2.04
CA LEU A 93 -14.12 6.91 -1.08
C LEU A 93 -13.99 7.48 0.32
N SER A 94 -14.92 7.12 1.20
CA SER A 94 -14.86 7.45 2.62
C SER A 94 -14.12 6.35 3.37
N ARG A 95 -13.28 6.75 4.31
CA ARG A 95 -12.60 5.83 5.22
C ARG A 95 -13.59 5.30 6.25
N HIS A 96 -13.76 4.00 6.29
CA HIS A 96 -14.54 3.33 7.31
C HIS A 96 -13.62 2.54 8.23
N LEU A 97 -13.73 2.84 9.52
CA LEU A 97 -13.11 2.04 10.56
C LEU A 97 -13.93 0.73 10.64
N LYS A 98 -13.31 -0.43 10.45
CA LYS A 98 -13.94 -1.74 10.73
C LYS A 98 -13.39 -2.25 12.06
N SER A 99 -14.24 -2.84 12.89
CA SER A 99 -13.82 -3.46 14.16
C SER A 99 -13.16 -4.81 13.92
N THR A 100 -12.42 -5.32 14.90
CA THR A 100 -11.84 -6.67 14.94
C THR A 100 -12.75 -7.71 15.60
N HIS A 101 -13.95 -7.34 16.05
CA HIS A 101 -14.90 -8.29 16.62
C HIS A 101 -15.35 -9.36 15.59
N LYS A 102 -15.70 -10.55 16.10
CA LYS A 102 -15.98 -11.81 15.37
C LYS A 102 -17.01 -11.71 14.22
N ASP A 103 -17.74 -10.60 14.10
CA ASP A 103 -18.80 -10.38 13.12
C ASP A 103 -18.40 -9.52 11.92
N VAL A 104 -17.12 -9.10 11.81
CA VAL A 104 -16.68 -8.31 10.66
C VAL A 104 -16.32 -9.22 9.50
N SER A 105 -17.24 -9.31 8.53
CA SER A 105 -17.01 -9.97 7.26
C SER A 105 -15.73 -9.45 6.60
N GLU A 106 -14.83 -10.39 6.31
CA GLU A 106 -13.70 -10.16 5.42
C GLU A 106 -14.23 -9.57 4.11
N PHE A 107 -13.50 -8.61 3.56
CA PHE A 107 -13.78 -8.14 2.22
C PHE A 107 -12.56 -8.33 1.34
N LYS A 108 -12.81 -8.62 0.07
CA LYS A 108 -11.79 -8.65 -0.97
C LYS A 108 -11.57 -7.22 -1.48
N CYS A 109 -10.34 -6.72 -1.41
CA CYS A 109 -10.00 -5.41 -1.96
C CYS A 109 -10.12 -5.43 -3.49
N ASP A 110 -10.85 -4.46 -4.07
CA ASP A 110 -11.05 -4.36 -5.52
C ASP A 110 -9.77 -4.02 -6.29
N CYS A 111 -8.80 -3.40 -5.63
CA CYS A 111 -7.50 -3.08 -6.23
C CYS A 111 -6.55 -4.30 -6.21
N CYS A 112 -6.27 -4.83 -5.01
CA CYS A 112 -5.23 -5.86 -4.83
C CYS A 112 -5.75 -7.30 -4.71
N SER A 113 -7.06 -7.52 -4.76
CA SER A 113 -7.69 -8.83 -4.58
C SER A 113 -7.39 -9.56 -3.26
N ARG A 114 -6.69 -8.92 -2.31
CA ARG A 114 -6.44 -9.47 -0.98
C ARG A 114 -7.67 -9.36 -0.09
N TRP A 115 -7.94 -10.42 0.64
CA TRP A 115 -8.92 -10.41 1.71
C TRP A 115 -8.36 -9.66 2.92
N THR A 116 -9.16 -8.79 3.52
CA THR A 116 -8.76 -8.07 4.73
C THR A 116 -9.95 -7.81 5.65
N ARG A 117 -9.66 -7.78 6.95
CA ARG A 117 -10.60 -7.40 8.01
C ARG A 117 -10.39 -5.95 8.50
N ARG A 118 -9.46 -5.22 7.87
CA ARG A 118 -8.98 -3.92 8.32
C ARG A 118 -9.86 -2.76 7.86
N PHE A 119 -9.41 -1.56 8.16
CA PHE A 119 -9.92 -0.31 7.58
C PHE A 119 -10.04 -0.41 6.07
N VAL A 120 -11.14 0.15 5.60
CA VAL A 120 -11.55 0.11 4.21
C VAL A 120 -11.86 1.53 3.77
N TYR A 121 -11.45 1.86 2.55
CA TYR A 121 -12.05 2.97 1.82
C TYR A 121 -13.18 2.39 0.98
N GLN A 122 -14.40 2.89 1.19
CA GLN A 122 -15.59 2.47 0.47
C GLN A 122 -16.21 3.65 -0.25
N CYS A 123 -16.83 3.39 -1.41
CA CYS A 123 -17.57 4.41 -2.13
C CYS A 123 -18.62 5.10 -1.23
N SER A 124 -18.53 6.41 -1.13
CA SER A 124 -19.46 7.27 -0.38
C SER A 124 -20.88 7.30 -0.95
N ARG A 125 -21.06 6.86 -2.20
CA ARG A 125 -22.34 6.90 -2.94
C ARG A 125 -23.00 5.53 -3.10
N GLY A 126 -22.52 4.50 -2.39
CA GLY A 126 -23.15 3.18 -2.35
C GLY A 126 -22.77 2.22 -3.48
N CYS A 127 -21.74 2.53 -4.27
CA CYS A 127 -21.17 1.52 -5.18
C CYS A 127 -20.53 0.39 -4.36
N ASP A 128 -20.59 -0.85 -4.87
CA ASP A 128 -19.80 -1.97 -4.34
C ASP A 128 -18.35 -1.84 -4.83
N PHE A 129 -17.66 -0.82 -4.32
CA PHE A 129 -16.24 -0.56 -4.55
C PHE A 129 -15.56 -0.27 -3.21
N ARG A 130 -14.58 -1.10 -2.87
CA ARG A 130 -13.88 -1.12 -1.58
C ARG A 130 -12.41 -1.46 -1.76
N ILE A 131 -11.53 -0.64 -1.19
CA ILE A 131 -10.08 -0.88 -1.20
C ILE A 131 -9.50 -0.91 0.20
N CYS A 132 -8.44 -1.70 0.39
CA CYS A 132 -7.67 -1.70 1.63
C CYS A 132 -6.76 -0.45 1.69
N LEU A 133 -6.33 -0.07 2.89
CA LEU A 133 -5.49 1.12 3.07
C LEU A 133 -4.21 1.12 2.22
N ARG A 134 -3.56 -0.03 2.06
CA ARG A 134 -2.36 -0.16 1.21
C ARG A 134 -2.60 0.22 -0.25
N CYS A 135 -3.84 0.16 -0.72
CA CYS A 135 -4.21 0.53 -2.07
C CYS A 135 -4.75 1.96 -2.17
N ALA A 136 -4.85 2.71 -1.07
CA ALA A 136 -5.20 4.12 -1.18
C ALA A 136 -4.03 4.88 -1.83
N PRO A 137 -4.31 5.85 -2.73
CA PRO A 137 -3.32 6.40 -3.66
C PRO A 137 -2.51 7.52 -3.01
N LEU A 138 -2.25 7.43 -1.70
CA LEU A 138 -1.68 8.53 -0.91
C LEU A 138 -0.23 8.88 -1.28
N ASN A 139 0.41 8.08 -2.12
CA ASN A 139 1.84 8.21 -2.44
C ASN A 139 2.11 8.50 -3.93
N GLN A 140 1.10 8.75 -4.77
CA GLN A 140 1.30 8.98 -6.21
C GLN A 140 0.73 10.34 -6.62
N ASP A 141 1.61 11.35 -6.69
CA ASP A 141 1.30 12.67 -7.23
C ASP A 141 2.43 13.15 -8.16
N PRO A 142 2.16 13.40 -9.45
CA PRO A 142 0.93 13.10 -10.17
C PRO A 142 0.80 11.61 -10.51
N PRO A 143 -0.44 11.08 -10.58
CA PRO A 143 -0.67 9.73 -11.02
C PRO A 143 -0.36 9.53 -12.52
N LEU A 144 0.51 8.56 -12.83
CA LEU A 144 0.74 8.21 -14.24
C LEU A 144 -0.46 7.45 -14.82
N THR A 145 -1.25 8.16 -15.63
CA THR A 145 -2.39 7.61 -16.37
C THR A 145 -2.12 7.55 -17.86
N LEU A 146 -2.53 6.46 -18.51
CA LEU A 146 -2.42 6.26 -19.95
C LEU A 146 -3.76 5.82 -20.54
N THR A 147 -3.97 6.08 -21.82
CA THR A 147 -5.09 5.49 -22.57
C THR A 147 -4.54 4.80 -23.81
N ASP A 148 -4.81 3.51 -23.97
CA ASP A 148 -4.37 2.71 -25.14
C ASP A 148 -5.43 2.69 -26.28
N GLY A 149 -6.42 3.59 -26.19
CA GLY A 149 -7.60 3.65 -27.06
C GLY A 149 -8.76 2.76 -26.60
N LYS A 150 -8.52 1.74 -25.78
CA LYS A 150 -9.54 0.80 -25.26
C LYS A 150 -9.68 0.84 -23.74
N HIS A 151 -8.61 1.17 -23.03
CA HIS A 151 -8.50 1.11 -21.58
C HIS A 151 -7.97 2.43 -21.04
N GLN A 152 -8.53 2.88 -19.93
CA GLN A 152 -7.96 3.96 -19.12
C GLN A 152 -7.09 3.32 -18.04
N LEU A 153 -5.77 3.37 -18.24
CA LEU A 153 -4.78 2.68 -17.43
C LEU A 153 -4.20 3.60 -16.37
N PHE A 154 -3.97 3.05 -15.19
CA PHE A 154 -3.27 3.71 -14.10
C PHE A 154 -2.07 2.86 -13.69
N LEU A 155 -0.89 3.48 -13.55
CA LEU A 155 0.31 2.77 -13.12
C LEU A 155 0.35 2.60 -11.60
N PHE A 156 0.35 1.34 -11.16
CA PHE A 156 0.71 0.98 -9.80
C PHE A 156 2.18 0.58 -9.78
N GLU A 157 3.01 1.38 -9.14
CA GLU A 157 4.43 1.09 -8.99
C GLU A 157 4.67 0.25 -7.76
N ASN A 158 5.67 -0.64 -7.85
CA ASN A 158 6.15 -1.45 -6.74
C ASN A 158 4.99 -2.10 -5.95
N THR A 159 4.13 -2.81 -6.67
CA THR A 159 2.91 -3.39 -6.09
C THR A 159 3.26 -4.36 -4.98
N THR A 160 2.74 -4.15 -3.77
CA THR A 160 2.88 -5.17 -2.70
C THR A 160 1.89 -6.33 -2.87
N PHE A 161 1.14 -6.36 -3.96
CA PHE A 161 0.02 -7.26 -4.20
C PHE A 161 0.12 -8.00 -5.53
N GLU A 162 -0.58 -9.13 -5.59
CA GLU A 162 -0.68 -9.95 -6.80
C GLU A 162 -1.71 -9.37 -7.76
N LYS A 163 -1.29 -9.21 -9.01
CA LYS A 163 -2.19 -8.95 -10.11
C LYS A 163 -1.70 -9.72 -11.33
N LYS A 164 -2.63 -10.44 -11.98
CA LYS A 164 -2.32 -11.18 -13.20
C LYS A 164 -2.16 -10.20 -14.37
N CYS A 165 -1.03 -10.28 -15.06
CA CYS A 165 -0.82 -9.58 -16.32
C CYS A 165 -1.54 -10.32 -17.45
N THR A 166 -2.31 -9.60 -18.27
CA THR A 166 -3.07 -10.16 -19.39
C THR A 166 -2.21 -10.53 -20.61
N VAL A 167 -0.94 -10.10 -20.64
CA VAL A 167 -0.02 -10.35 -21.76
C VAL A 167 0.87 -11.56 -21.50
N CYS A 168 1.56 -11.60 -20.36
CA CYS A 168 2.47 -12.70 -20.03
C CYS A 168 1.82 -13.79 -19.17
N ASP A 169 0.56 -13.63 -18.79
CA ASP A 169 -0.20 -14.53 -17.90
C ASP A 169 0.40 -14.78 -16.50
N ARG A 170 1.50 -14.10 -16.14
CA ARG A 170 2.12 -14.19 -14.81
C ARG A 170 1.36 -13.37 -13.79
N THR A 171 1.39 -13.85 -12.55
CA THR A 171 0.80 -13.19 -11.38
C THR A 171 1.92 -12.83 -10.43
N ASP A 172 2.34 -11.57 -10.50
CA ASP A 172 3.58 -11.13 -9.87
C ASP A 172 3.29 -10.18 -8.71
N ARG A 173 4.24 -10.09 -7.76
CA ARG A 173 4.32 -9.06 -6.71
C ARG A 173 5.58 -8.23 -6.94
N HIS A 174 5.63 -7.07 -6.31
CA HIS A 174 6.75 -6.14 -6.34
C HIS A 174 7.13 -5.73 -7.77
N THR A 175 6.10 -5.44 -8.57
CA THR A 175 6.25 -5.06 -9.97
C THR A 175 5.54 -3.74 -10.24
N SER A 176 5.84 -3.12 -11.37
CA SER A 176 5.10 -1.97 -11.87
C SER A 176 4.06 -2.46 -12.87
N ILE A 177 2.79 -2.17 -12.64
CA ILE A 177 1.68 -2.70 -13.45
C ILE A 177 0.64 -1.62 -13.75
N PHE A 178 0.24 -1.52 -15.02
CA PHE A 178 -0.93 -0.76 -15.42
C PHE A 178 -2.19 -1.55 -15.16
N ILE A 179 -3.19 -0.93 -14.52
CA ILE A 179 -4.51 -1.53 -14.31
C ILE A 179 -5.55 -0.62 -14.95
N CYS A 180 -6.47 -1.23 -15.70
CA CYS A 180 -7.61 -0.52 -16.25
C CYS A 180 -8.54 -0.06 -15.12
N THR A 181 -8.78 1.25 -15.09
CA THR A 181 -9.63 1.96 -14.14
C THR A 181 -11.13 1.79 -14.43
N VAL A 182 -11.47 1.27 -15.62
CA VAL A 182 -12.86 0.95 -15.96
C VAL A 182 -13.34 -0.20 -15.07
N PRO A 183 -14.39 -0.01 -14.26
CA PRO A 183 -14.90 -1.03 -13.35
C PRO A 183 -15.19 -2.34 -14.08
N LYS A 184 -14.78 -3.47 -13.47
CA LYS A 184 -14.99 -4.85 -13.98
C LYS A 184 -14.31 -5.18 -15.30
N CYS A 185 -13.50 -4.29 -15.89
CA CYS A 185 -12.75 -4.59 -17.11
C CYS A 185 -11.72 -5.72 -16.89
N GLY A 186 -11.01 -5.67 -15.75
CA GLY A 186 -10.04 -6.71 -15.39
C GLY A 186 -8.71 -6.65 -16.17
N TYR A 187 -8.59 -5.79 -17.18
CA TYR A 187 -7.35 -5.59 -17.93
C TYR A 187 -6.24 -5.04 -17.02
N ALA A 188 -5.09 -5.70 -17.04
CA ALA A 188 -3.90 -5.29 -16.32
C ALA A 188 -2.66 -5.79 -17.05
N VAL A 189 -1.64 -4.95 -17.21
CA VAL A 189 -0.43 -5.28 -17.97
C VAL A 189 0.79 -4.74 -17.25
N HIS A 190 1.84 -5.56 -17.08
CA HIS A 190 3.09 -5.05 -16.48
C HIS A 190 3.61 -3.87 -17.28
N LEU A 191 4.26 -2.94 -16.61
CA LEU A 191 4.94 -1.81 -17.24
C LEU A 191 5.87 -2.30 -18.36
N THR A 192 6.62 -3.37 -18.09
CA THR A 192 7.54 -4.06 -19.01
C THR A 192 6.86 -4.95 -20.04
N CYS A 193 5.62 -5.38 -19.81
CA CYS A 193 4.82 -6.12 -20.81
C CYS A 193 3.95 -5.19 -21.68
N SER A 194 3.87 -3.90 -21.35
CA SER A 194 3.09 -2.94 -22.11
C SER A 194 3.81 -2.60 -23.41
N ASN A 195 3.06 -2.14 -24.42
CA ASN A 195 3.66 -1.63 -25.67
C ASN A 195 4.57 -0.40 -25.47
N LEU A 196 4.67 0.13 -24.24
CA LEU A 196 5.65 1.16 -23.89
C LEU A 196 7.06 0.60 -23.72
N CYS A 197 7.21 -0.72 -23.50
CA CYS A 197 8.51 -1.32 -23.25
C CYS A 197 9.50 -1.04 -24.40
N SER A 198 9.02 -1.06 -25.65
CA SER A 198 9.81 -0.67 -26.83
C SER A 198 10.20 0.81 -26.89
N ARG A 199 9.66 1.65 -26.01
CA ARG A 199 9.96 3.08 -25.90
C ARG A 199 10.90 3.41 -24.74
N PHE A 200 11.19 2.46 -23.86
CA PHE A 200 12.11 2.71 -22.76
C PHE A 200 13.53 2.86 -23.32
N PRO A 201 14.27 3.91 -22.91
CA PRO A 201 15.64 4.10 -23.37
C PRO A 201 16.50 2.92 -22.90
N GLU A 202 17.22 2.29 -23.83
CA GLU A 202 18.16 1.20 -23.52
C GLU A 202 19.19 1.64 -22.48
N LYS A 203 19.63 2.91 -22.54
CA LYS A 203 20.56 3.51 -21.58
C LYS A 203 20.07 4.89 -21.16
N ILE A 204 20.02 5.14 -19.85
CA ILE A 204 19.56 6.41 -19.27
C ILE A 204 20.53 6.88 -18.20
N LYS A 205 20.72 8.20 -18.11
CA LYS A 205 21.38 8.86 -16.99
C LYS A 205 20.36 9.78 -16.34
N ASN A 206 20.07 9.55 -15.07
CA ASN A 206 19.10 10.33 -14.30
C ASN A 206 19.70 10.72 -12.93
N ASP A 207 18.95 11.47 -12.14
CA ASP A 207 19.42 11.91 -10.82
C ASP A 207 19.36 10.80 -9.76
N SER A 208 18.68 9.68 -10.05
CA SER A 208 18.60 8.52 -9.15
C SER A 208 19.94 7.79 -9.00
N HIS A 209 20.84 7.91 -9.98
CA HIS A 209 22.14 7.26 -9.95
C HIS A 209 23.19 8.01 -10.76
N PHE A 210 24.42 8.10 -10.26
CA PHE A 210 25.49 8.92 -10.86
C PHE A 210 25.95 8.42 -12.25
N HIS A 211 26.03 7.09 -12.43
CA HIS A 211 26.38 6.49 -13.71
C HIS A 211 25.15 6.33 -14.61
N ALA A 212 25.39 6.21 -15.91
CA ALA A 212 24.32 5.79 -16.81
C ALA A 212 23.99 4.31 -16.55
N VAL A 213 22.70 4.01 -16.43
CA VAL A 213 22.17 2.67 -16.22
C VAL A 213 21.58 2.13 -17.52
N THR A 214 21.70 0.81 -17.74
CA THR A 214 21.25 0.11 -18.94
C THR A 214 20.08 -0.80 -18.61
N LEU A 215 19.04 -0.78 -19.44
CA LEU A 215 17.90 -1.69 -19.34
C LEU A 215 18.38 -3.12 -19.61
N THR A 216 18.21 -4.00 -18.64
CA THR A 216 18.75 -5.36 -18.65
C THR A 216 17.65 -6.34 -18.26
N GLU A 217 17.41 -7.36 -19.10
CA GLU A 217 16.34 -8.36 -18.92
C GLU A 217 16.55 -9.24 -17.68
N PHE A 218 17.81 -9.57 -17.37
CA PHE A 218 18.16 -10.44 -16.26
C PHE A 218 19.50 -10.02 -15.66
N VAL A 219 19.52 -9.83 -14.34
CA VAL A 219 20.74 -9.57 -13.56
C VAL A 219 20.88 -10.69 -12.54
N LYS A 220 21.95 -11.47 -12.66
CA LYS A 220 22.30 -12.49 -11.67
C LYS A 220 23.14 -11.86 -10.57
N GLU A 221 22.56 -11.72 -9.39
CA GLU A 221 23.27 -11.29 -8.19
C GLU A 221 23.69 -12.55 -7.40
N GLU A 222 24.99 -12.83 -7.38
CA GLU A 222 25.50 -14.02 -6.70
C GLU A 222 25.49 -13.83 -5.17
N GLY A 223 24.98 -14.83 -4.43
CA GLY A 223 25.06 -14.88 -2.97
C GLY A 223 23.88 -14.27 -2.20
N TRP A 224 22.85 -13.76 -2.88
CA TRP A 224 21.68 -13.15 -2.23
C TRP A 224 20.47 -14.08 -2.22
N THR A 225 19.74 -14.10 -1.10
CA THR A 225 18.47 -14.86 -0.96
C THR A 225 17.28 -14.14 -1.58
N ALA A 226 17.41 -12.84 -1.85
CA ALA A 226 16.40 -11.99 -2.48
C ALA A 226 17.09 -10.86 -3.26
N TYR A 227 16.46 -10.44 -4.36
CA TYR A 227 16.91 -9.31 -5.17
C TYR A 227 16.26 -8.03 -4.64
N TYR A 228 17.01 -6.92 -4.54
CA TYR A 228 16.50 -5.65 -4.01
C TYR A 228 16.70 -4.49 -4.98
N CYS A 229 15.73 -3.58 -5.04
CA CYS A 229 15.82 -2.36 -5.83
C CYS A 229 16.56 -1.29 -5.04
N ASP A 230 17.72 -0.85 -5.52
CA ASP A 230 18.54 0.14 -4.83
C ASP A 230 17.87 1.53 -4.72
N ALA A 231 16.89 1.82 -5.57
CA ALA A 231 16.20 3.11 -5.56
C ALA A 231 15.06 3.19 -4.52
N CYS A 232 14.41 2.07 -4.20
CA CYS A 232 13.25 2.08 -3.29
C CYS A 232 13.40 1.15 -2.08
N GLU A 233 14.50 0.40 -2.01
CA GLU A 233 14.83 -0.56 -0.94
C GLU A 233 13.78 -1.68 -0.79
N GLN A 234 13.10 -2.03 -1.88
CA GLN A 234 12.08 -3.09 -1.90
C GLN A 234 12.54 -4.26 -2.77
N THR A 235 12.04 -5.45 -2.47
CA THR A 235 12.39 -6.67 -3.21
C THR A 235 12.00 -6.57 -4.68
N ARG A 236 12.82 -7.13 -5.57
CA ARG A 236 12.58 -7.25 -7.02
C ARG A 236 12.22 -8.69 -7.39
N ASP A 237 11.46 -8.84 -8.45
CA ASP A 237 11.32 -10.11 -9.16
C ASP A 237 12.44 -10.24 -10.22
N PRO A 238 13.33 -11.25 -10.13
CA PRO A 238 14.43 -11.43 -11.08
C PRO A 238 13.97 -11.79 -12.51
N ALA A 239 12.70 -12.17 -12.71
CA ALA A 239 12.12 -12.44 -14.03
C ALA A 239 11.60 -11.17 -14.73
N HIS A 240 11.73 -10.00 -14.10
CA HIS A 240 11.39 -8.69 -14.67
C HIS A 240 12.65 -7.89 -15.01
N PRO A 241 12.63 -7.17 -16.16
CA PRO A 241 13.71 -6.26 -16.51
C PRO A 241 13.99 -5.20 -15.45
N VAL A 242 15.24 -4.76 -15.36
CA VAL A 242 15.73 -3.74 -14.43
C VAL A 242 16.65 -2.75 -15.15
N TYR A 243 16.81 -1.55 -14.60
CA TYR A 243 17.93 -0.70 -14.96
C TYR A 243 19.14 -1.05 -14.09
N HIS A 244 20.24 -1.42 -14.75
CA HIS A 244 21.45 -1.89 -14.09
C HIS A 244 22.68 -1.05 -14.47
N CYS A 245 23.52 -0.73 -13.48
CA CYS A 245 24.83 -0.14 -13.67
C CYS A 245 25.93 -1.21 -13.56
N ALA A 246 26.69 -1.43 -14.63
CA ALA A 246 27.82 -2.36 -14.60
C ALA A 246 29.00 -1.87 -13.75
N ASP A 247 29.13 -0.55 -13.52
CA ASP A 247 30.28 0.03 -12.82
C ASP A 247 30.19 -0.15 -11.29
N CYS A 248 28.97 -0.17 -10.74
CA CYS A 248 28.76 -0.23 -9.29
C CYS A 248 27.65 -1.18 -8.85
N HIS A 249 27.16 -2.04 -9.75
CA HIS A 249 26.10 -3.03 -9.49
C HIS A 249 24.76 -2.46 -9.03
N PHE A 250 24.50 -1.17 -9.27
CA PHE A 250 23.18 -0.59 -9.02
C PHE A 250 22.13 -1.34 -9.86
N ALA A 251 21.03 -1.78 -9.25
CA ALA A 251 19.92 -2.45 -9.90
C ALA A 251 18.60 -1.92 -9.33
N ALA A 252 17.80 -1.30 -10.20
CA ALA A 252 16.52 -0.72 -9.82
C ALA A 252 15.37 -1.19 -10.73
N HIS A 253 14.15 -1.22 -10.17
CA HIS A 253 12.95 -1.40 -10.97
C HIS A 253 12.91 -0.38 -12.11
N VAL A 254 12.41 -0.78 -13.29
CA VAL A 254 12.26 0.12 -14.44
C VAL A 254 11.49 1.40 -14.07
N GLY A 255 10.37 1.27 -13.35
CA GLY A 255 9.57 2.41 -12.89
C GLY A 255 10.33 3.37 -11.97
N CYS A 256 11.24 2.88 -11.13
CA CYS A 256 11.99 3.73 -10.19
C CYS A 256 13.05 4.62 -10.87
N VAL A 257 13.40 4.34 -12.13
CA VAL A 257 14.43 5.10 -12.87
C VAL A 257 13.80 5.99 -13.95
N LEU A 258 12.68 5.57 -14.55
CA LEU A 258 12.01 6.37 -15.56
C LEU A 258 11.35 7.62 -14.94
N SER A 259 11.60 8.78 -15.54
CA SER A 259 10.89 10.03 -15.21
C SER A 259 9.56 10.14 -15.97
N GLU A 260 8.68 11.04 -15.54
CA GLU A 260 7.43 11.38 -16.25
C GLU A 260 7.64 11.70 -17.74
N GLU A 261 8.78 12.31 -18.08
CA GLU A 261 9.12 12.64 -19.46
C GLU A 261 9.26 11.38 -20.34
N CYS A 262 9.72 10.26 -19.78
CA CYS A 262 9.82 8.98 -20.48
C CYS A 262 8.44 8.37 -20.79
N PHE A 263 7.42 8.75 -20.04
CA PHE A 263 6.03 8.37 -20.29
C PHE A 263 5.28 9.39 -21.15
N SER A 264 5.81 10.61 -21.25
CA SER A 264 5.24 11.74 -22.00
C SER A 264 5.46 11.67 -23.51
N PHE A 265 6.21 10.67 -24.01
CA PHE A 265 6.28 10.36 -25.45
C PHE A 265 4.89 9.93 -25.93
N ARG A 266 4.11 10.96 -26.25
CA ARG A 266 2.74 10.94 -26.74
C ARG A 266 2.60 9.78 -27.70
N CYS A 267 1.51 9.04 -27.53
CA CYS A 267 0.99 8.15 -28.54
C CYS A 267 1.16 8.81 -29.92
N CYS A 268 2.17 8.38 -30.68
CA CYS A 268 2.20 8.66 -32.10
C CYS A 268 0.96 7.96 -32.64
N PRO A 269 -0.02 8.69 -33.19
CA PRO A 269 -1.09 8.04 -33.92
C PRO A 269 -0.42 7.32 -35.10
N LEU A 270 -0.62 6.01 -35.18
CA LEU A 270 -0.51 5.32 -36.46
C LEU A 270 -1.62 5.82 -37.38
#